data_AF-A0A970BVQ7-F1
#
_entry.id   AF-A0A970BVQ7-F1
#
_cell.length_a   1.000
_cell.length_b   1.000
_cell.length_c   1.000
_cell.angle_alpha   90.00
_cell.angle_beta   90.00
_cell.angle_gamma   90.00
#
_symmetry.space_group_name_H-M   'P 1'
#
loop_
_entity.id
_entity.type
_entity.pdbx_description
1 polymer ?
#
loop_
_entity_poly.entity_id
_entity_poly.type
_entity_poly.pdbx_seq_one_letter_code
_entity_poly.pdbx_strand_id
1 'polypeptide(L)'
;MSADRDAMRLMTQPYLRDRWNRAGRRLAFGAQTLAEWQTWREETRTTLRRLTGYDTMLPTPPNPRITGEEDLGDHVRQRVEIDTEPGVVMTLYALIPQGAEAPYPVVIAPHGHSSGGKLAVAGVRETRALAQTIDQHNYDYGVQFVRRGFIVFCPDARGFGERQEAASQGDLL
;
A
#
# COMPACT_ATOMS: atom_id res chain seq x y z
N MET A 1 -2.63 -29.93 -38.38
CA MET A 1 -3.79 -29.99 -37.46
C MET A 1 -3.59 -30.90 -36.24
N SER A 2 -2.68 -31.90 -36.22
CA SER A 2 -2.48 -32.75 -35.02
C SER A 2 -1.42 -32.23 -34.04
N ALA A 3 -0.35 -31.57 -34.51
CA ALA A 3 0.72 -31.06 -33.65
C ALA A 3 0.26 -29.98 -32.64
N ASP A 4 -0.71 -29.12 -33.02
CA ASP A 4 -1.29 -28.10 -32.13
C ASP A 4 -2.11 -28.70 -30.98
N ARG A 5 -2.76 -29.86 -31.21
CA ARG A 5 -3.57 -30.51 -30.18
C ARG A 5 -2.71 -31.19 -29.12
N ASP A 6 -1.55 -31.72 -29.50
CA ASP A 6 -0.59 -32.31 -28.57
C ASP A 6 0.10 -31.25 -27.71
N ALA A 7 0.41 -30.07 -28.28
CA ALA A 7 0.96 -28.95 -27.52
C ALA A 7 -0.01 -28.42 -26.44
N MET A 8 -1.32 -28.37 -26.75
CA MET A 8 -2.34 -27.92 -25.79
C MET A 8 -2.51 -28.85 -24.58
N ARG A 9 -2.20 -30.15 -24.68
CA ARG A 9 -2.35 -31.12 -23.58
C ARG A 9 -1.39 -30.85 -22.41
N LEU A 10 -0.21 -30.29 -22.69
CA LEU A 10 0.78 -29.95 -21.67
C LEU A 10 0.48 -28.59 -21.01
N MET A 11 -0.44 -27.81 -21.58
CA MET A 11 -0.81 -26.52 -21.03
C MET A 11 -1.81 -26.69 -19.87
N THR A 12 -1.46 -26.14 -18.72
CA THR A 12 -2.35 -26.13 -17.54
C THR A 12 -3.35 -24.98 -17.57
N GLN A 13 -3.11 -23.96 -18.38
CA GLN A 13 -3.93 -22.74 -18.43
C GLN A 13 -5.42 -23.00 -18.68
N PRO A 14 -5.85 -23.85 -19.65
CA PRO A 14 -7.27 -24.10 -19.88
C PRO A 14 -7.97 -24.70 -18.64
N TYR A 15 -7.35 -25.72 -18.03
CA TYR A 15 -7.87 -26.33 -16.81
C TYR A 15 -7.91 -25.34 -15.63
N LEU A 16 -6.86 -24.55 -15.42
CA LEU A 16 -6.82 -23.56 -14.34
C LEU A 16 -7.87 -22.47 -14.52
N ARG A 17 -8.13 -22.06 -15.77
CA ARG A 17 -9.21 -21.11 -16.10
C ARG A 17 -10.59 -21.69 -15.80
N ASP A 18 -10.84 -22.95 -16.17
CA ASP A 18 -12.10 -23.61 -15.86
C ASP A 18 -12.29 -23.81 -14.37
N ARG A 19 -11.23 -24.22 -13.65
CA ARG A 19 -11.24 -24.29 -12.18
C ARG A 19 -11.55 -22.93 -11.57
N TRP A 20 -10.92 -21.86 -12.06
CA TRP A 20 -11.20 -20.50 -11.60
C TRP A 20 -12.64 -20.08 -11.86
N ASN A 21 -13.19 -20.40 -13.03
CA ASN A 21 -14.58 -20.09 -13.36
C ASN A 21 -15.58 -20.86 -12.49
N ARG A 22 -15.29 -22.13 -12.16
CA ARG A 22 -16.13 -22.96 -11.28
C ARG A 22 -16.04 -22.60 -9.80
N ALA A 23 -14.84 -22.24 -9.32
CA ALA A 23 -14.57 -22.10 -7.88
C ALA A 23 -14.40 -20.65 -7.40
N GLY A 24 -14.01 -19.74 -8.29
CA GLY A 24 -13.69 -18.34 -7.97
C GLY A 24 -14.93 -17.45 -7.90
N ARG A 25 -14.72 -16.21 -7.42
CA ARG A 25 -15.75 -15.14 -7.40
C ARG A 25 -17.03 -15.50 -6.62
N ARG A 26 -16.93 -16.30 -5.55
CA ARG A 26 -18.08 -16.70 -4.70
C ARG A 26 -18.84 -15.51 -4.10
N LEU A 27 -18.17 -14.37 -3.93
CA LEU A 27 -18.74 -13.12 -3.46
C LEU A 27 -18.64 -12.03 -4.53
N ALA A 28 -18.84 -12.38 -5.81
CA ALA A 28 -18.97 -11.37 -6.87
C ALA A 28 -20.12 -10.41 -6.55
N PHE A 29 -19.91 -9.13 -6.86
CA PHE A 29 -20.96 -8.14 -6.72
C PHE A 29 -22.11 -8.45 -7.68
N GLY A 30 -23.33 -8.53 -7.15
CA GLY A 30 -24.55 -8.80 -7.92
C GLY A 30 -25.82 -8.24 -7.29
N ALA A 31 -25.70 -7.34 -6.31
CA ALA A 31 -26.84 -6.74 -5.64
C ALA A 31 -27.59 -5.77 -6.57
N GLN A 32 -28.91 -5.85 -6.56
CA GLN A 32 -29.82 -4.96 -7.29
C GLN A 32 -30.60 -4.03 -6.37
N THR A 33 -30.63 -4.33 -5.06
CA THR A 33 -31.26 -3.51 -4.03
C THR A 33 -30.27 -3.09 -2.95
N LEU A 34 -30.64 -2.05 -2.18
CA LEU A 34 -29.83 -1.60 -1.04
C LEU A 34 -29.67 -2.70 0.02
N ALA A 35 -30.73 -3.47 0.28
CA ALA A 35 -30.69 -4.57 1.25
C ALA A 35 -29.71 -5.67 0.82
N GLU A 36 -29.76 -6.08 -0.46
CA GLU A 36 -28.81 -7.05 -1.01
C GLU A 36 -27.36 -6.53 -0.98
N TRP A 37 -27.16 -5.23 -1.24
CA TRP A 37 -25.84 -4.61 -1.14
C TRP A 37 -25.32 -4.64 0.29
N GLN A 38 -26.17 -4.35 1.28
CA GLN A 38 -25.79 -4.40 2.70
C GLN A 38 -25.36 -5.82 3.10
N THR A 39 -26.13 -6.84 2.71
CA THR A 39 -25.77 -8.24 2.95
C THR A 39 -24.45 -8.61 2.28
N TRP A 40 -24.31 -8.34 0.98
CA TRP A 40 -23.08 -8.63 0.23
C TRP A 40 -21.85 -7.93 0.84
N ARG A 41 -22.01 -6.68 1.29
CA ARG A 41 -20.95 -5.89 1.91
C ARG A 41 -20.46 -6.56 3.19
N GLU A 42 -21.36 -6.93 4.09
CA GLU A 42 -20.99 -7.56 5.36
C GLU A 42 -20.32 -8.93 5.16
N GLU A 43 -20.87 -9.76 4.27
CA GLU A 43 -20.30 -11.07 3.94
C GLU A 43 -18.91 -10.96 3.31
N THR A 44 -18.74 -10.03 2.38
CA THR A 44 -17.46 -9.78 1.69
C THR A 44 -16.42 -9.26 2.66
N ARG A 45 -16.76 -8.30 3.52
CA ARG A 45 -15.84 -7.76 4.53
C ARG A 45 -15.42 -8.82 5.53
N THR A 46 -16.36 -9.60 6.06
CA THR A 46 -16.08 -10.69 7.00
C THR A 46 -15.18 -11.75 6.36
N THR A 47 -15.48 -12.14 5.12
CA THR A 47 -14.68 -13.13 4.40
C THR A 47 -13.27 -12.61 4.11
N LEU A 48 -13.14 -11.36 3.67
CA LEU A 48 -11.84 -10.76 3.38
C LEU A 48 -10.97 -10.72 4.64
N ARG A 49 -11.50 -10.23 5.76
CA ARG A 49 -10.78 -10.17 7.05
C ARG A 49 -10.26 -11.53 7.48
N ARG A 50 -11.10 -12.56 7.39
CA ARG A 50 -10.72 -13.94 7.72
C ARG A 50 -9.62 -14.47 6.79
N LEU A 51 -9.74 -14.24 5.47
CA LEU A 51 -8.78 -14.73 4.48
C LEU A 51 -7.42 -14.04 4.56
N THR A 52 -7.39 -12.75 4.92
CA THR A 52 -6.13 -12.00 5.08
C THR A 52 -5.51 -12.16 6.47
N GLY A 53 -6.16 -12.89 7.37
CA GLY A 53 -5.72 -13.02 8.77
C GLY A 53 -5.87 -11.72 9.57
N TYR A 54 -6.65 -10.74 9.08
CA TYR A 54 -6.85 -9.49 9.82
C TYR A 54 -7.45 -9.74 11.21
N ASP A 55 -8.33 -10.74 11.33
CA ASP A 55 -8.95 -11.10 12.61
C ASP A 55 -7.97 -11.76 13.60
N THR A 56 -6.74 -12.10 13.17
CA THR A 56 -5.70 -12.63 14.05
C THR A 56 -4.70 -11.57 14.52
N MET A 57 -4.82 -10.33 14.04
CA MET A 57 -3.93 -9.23 14.44
C MET A 57 -4.23 -8.78 15.88
N LEU A 58 -3.18 -8.49 16.65
CA LEU A 58 -3.29 -8.06 18.04
C LEU A 58 -3.23 -6.53 18.14
N PRO A 59 -4.27 -5.86 18.65
CA PRO A 59 -4.27 -4.41 18.78
C PRO A 59 -3.25 -3.94 19.83
N THR A 60 -2.63 -2.79 19.58
CA THR A 60 -1.77 -2.07 20.52
C THR A 60 -2.01 -0.55 20.38
N PRO A 61 -1.82 0.27 21.43
CA PRO A 61 -1.76 1.71 21.26
C PRO A 61 -0.68 2.11 20.25
N PRO A 62 -0.90 3.11 19.39
CA PRO A 62 0.01 3.43 18.29
C PRO A 62 1.30 4.13 18.72
N ASN A 63 1.37 4.68 19.94
CA ASN A 63 2.57 5.32 20.54
C ASN A 63 3.44 6.12 19.54
N PRO A 64 2.89 7.14 18.85
CA PRO A 64 3.58 7.83 17.78
C PRO A 64 4.82 8.57 18.28
N ARG A 65 5.93 8.44 17.55
CA ARG A 65 7.20 9.11 17.85
C ARG A 65 7.71 9.83 16.61
N ILE A 66 7.90 11.15 16.71
CA ILE A 66 8.62 11.92 15.70
C ILE A 66 10.12 11.70 15.95
N THR A 67 10.81 11.19 14.94
CA THR A 67 12.22 10.77 15.03
C THR A 67 13.13 11.56 14.09
N GLY A 68 12.53 12.40 13.24
CA GLY A 68 13.23 13.31 12.37
C GLY A 68 12.25 14.30 11.75
N GLU A 69 12.75 15.45 11.34
CA GLU A 69 11.98 16.52 10.71
C GLU A 69 12.88 17.25 9.72
N GLU A 70 12.31 17.58 8.57
CA GLU A 70 12.97 18.33 7.51
C GLU A 70 11.99 19.37 6.94
N ASP A 71 12.43 20.63 6.90
CA ASP A 71 11.72 21.70 6.21
C ASP A 71 12.14 21.73 4.74
N LEU A 72 11.19 21.51 3.84
CA LEU A 72 11.40 21.49 2.39
C LEU A 72 10.93 22.81 1.73
N GLY A 73 10.59 23.81 2.53
CA GLY A 73 10.13 25.13 2.11
C GLY A 73 8.63 25.20 1.81
N ASP A 74 8.11 24.26 1.02
CA ASP A 74 6.67 24.19 0.68
C ASP A 74 5.86 23.22 1.55
N HIS A 75 6.54 22.36 2.30
CA HIS A 75 5.96 21.48 3.32
C HIS A 75 7.05 21.03 4.30
N VAL A 76 6.63 20.54 5.46
CA VAL A 76 7.50 19.82 6.40
C VAL A 76 7.35 18.32 6.19
N ARG A 77 8.46 17.59 6.20
CA ARG A 77 8.47 16.12 6.19
C ARG A 77 8.99 15.61 7.54
N GLN A 78 8.09 15.04 8.33
CA GLN A 78 8.44 14.38 9.60
C GLN A 78 8.59 12.88 9.40
N ARG A 79 9.69 12.30 9.90
CA ARG A 79 9.82 10.85 10.05
C ARG A 79 9.13 10.41 11.34
N VAL A 80 8.14 9.54 11.23
CA VAL A 80 7.31 9.09 12.35
C VAL A 80 7.36 7.57 12.47
N GLU A 81 7.39 7.10 13.71
CA GLU A 81 7.22 5.69 14.05
C GLU A 81 5.91 5.48 14.80
N ILE A 82 5.21 4.39 14.51
CA ILE A 82 4.04 3.95 15.27
C ILE A 82 4.10 2.45 15.54
N ASP A 83 3.50 2.03 16.64
CA ASP A 83 3.33 0.62 16.97
C ASP A 83 2.04 0.11 16.29
N THR A 84 2.11 -1.05 15.62
CA THR A 84 0.99 -1.61 14.83
C THR A 84 0.46 -2.93 15.39
N GLU A 85 1.34 -3.70 16.03
CA GLU A 85 1.05 -4.88 16.86
C GLU A 85 2.11 -4.93 17.98
N PRO A 86 1.95 -5.73 19.04
CA PRO A 86 2.98 -5.89 20.07
C PRO A 86 4.37 -6.19 19.49
N GLY A 87 5.32 -5.28 19.71
CA GLY A 87 6.69 -5.40 19.21
C GLY A 87 6.88 -5.08 17.71
N VAL A 88 5.84 -4.66 16.99
CA VAL A 88 5.90 -4.37 15.55
C VAL A 88 5.79 -2.86 15.30
N VAL A 89 6.92 -2.25 14.95
CA VAL A 89 7.01 -0.83 14.59
C VAL A 89 6.82 -0.65 13.08
N MET A 90 6.00 0.33 12.71
CA MET A 90 5.87 0.86 11.36
C MET A 90 6.50 2.24 11.28
N THR A 91 7.30 2.48 10.26
CA THR A 91 7.87 3.79 9.96
C THR A 91 7.10 4.43 8.82
N LEU A 92 6.95 5.74 8.86
CA LEU A 92 6.26 6.52 7.84
C LEU A 92 6.82 7.94 7.77
N TYR A 93 6.56 8.62 6.65
CA TYR A 93 6.68 10.06 6.59
C TYR A 93 5.32 10.73 6.73
N ALA A 94 5.22 11.75 7.58
CA ALA A 94 4.11 12.69 7.59
C ALA A 94 4.55 13.96 6.84
N LEU A 95 3.85 14.28 5.75
CA LEU A 95 4.03 15.51 4.98
C LEU A 95 2.98 16.51 5.44
N ILE A 96 3.43 17.64 5.98
CA ILE A 96 2.57 18.67 6.58
C ILE A 96 2.63 19.91 5.70
N PRO A 97 1.50 20.41 5.18
CA PRO A 97 1.49 21.52 4.24
C PRO A 97 1.93 22.82 4.89
N GLN A 98 2.72 23.64 4.18
CA GLN A 98 2.92 25.04 4.56
C GLN A 98 1.79 25.90 3.97
N GLY A 99 1.34 26.90 4.72
CA GLY A 99 0.33 27.86 4.25
C GLY A 99 -1.12 27.36 4.24
N ALA A 100 -1.41 26.21 4.84
CA ALA A 100 -2.76 25.74 5.13
C ALA A 100 -3.01 25.74 6.64
N GLU A 101 -4.26 25.84 7.07
CA GLU A 101 -4.65 25.79 8.48
C GLU A 101 -5.33 24.47 8.82
N ALA A 102 -5.08 23.98 10.03
CA ALA A 102 -5.73 22.79 10.55
C ALA A 102 -7.23 23.04 10.86
N PRO A 103 -8.11 22.01 10.79
CA PRO A 103 -7.79 20.62 10.49
C PRO A 103 -7.54 20.39 9.00
N TYR A 104 -6.45 19.67 8.70
CA TYR A 104 -6.12 19.33 7.31
C TYR A 104 -6.98 18.16 6.82
N PRO A 105 -7.39 18.15 5.54
CA PRO A 105 -7.84 16.92 4.90
C PRO A 105 -6.68 15.91 4.86
N VAL A 106 -6.98 14.64 5.12
CA VAL A 106 -5.97 13.59 5.33
C VAL A 106 -5.88 12.67 4.12
N VAL A 107 -4.65 12.35 3.71
CA VAL A 107 -4.35 11.29 2.73
C VAL A 107 -3.42 10.26 3.37
N ILE A 108 -3.74 8.97 3.20
CA ILE A 108 -2.79 7.87 3.42
C ILE A 108 -2.30 7.43 2.05
N ALA A 109 -0.99 7.53 1.83
CA ALA A 109 -0.33 7.34 0.55
C ALA A 109 0.58 6.09 0.58
N PRO A 110 0.01 4.88 0.44
CA PRO A 110 0.80 3.65 0.41
C PRO A 110 1.65 3.56 -0.86
N HIS A 111 2.87 3.07 -0.73
CA HIS A 111 3.73 2.85 -1.88
C HIS A 111 3.35 1.59 -2.66
N GLY A 112 3.73 1.52 -3.94
CA GLY A 112 3.75 0.26 -4.68
C GLY A 112 5.18 -0.29 -4.80
N HIS A 113 5.44 -1.13 -5.79
CA HIS A 113 6.76 -1.70 -6.00
C HIS A 113 7.76 -0.68 -6.56
N SER A 114 9.06 -0.93 -6.35
CA SER A 114 10.15 -0.10 -6.88
C SER A 114 10.10 1.37 -6.50
N SER A 115 9.71 1.63 -5.25
CA SER A 115 9.52 2.98 -4.71
C SER A 115 10.51 3.36 -3.59
N GLY A 116 11.41 2.47 -3.16
CA GLY A 116 12.17 2.70 -1.92
C GLY A 116 11.31 2.53 -0.67
N GLY A 117 10.19 1.81 -0.74
CA GLY A 117 9.15 1.90 0.28
C GLY A 117 8.49 3.29 0.25
N LYS A 118 8.44 3.98 1.37
CA LYS A 118 7.86 5.32 1.53
C LYS A 118 8.61 6.44 0.80
N LEU A 119 9.87 6.19 0.40
CA LEU A 119 10.79 7.21 -0.11
C LEU A 119 10.25 7.94 -1.35
N ALA A 120 9.91 7.23 -2.43
CA ALA A 120 9.48 7.86 -3.67
C ALA A 120 8.16 8.63 -3.51
N VAL A 121 7.20 8.07 -2.77
CA VAL A 121 5.91 8.72 -2.48
C VAL A 121 6.08 10.03 -1.70
N ALA A 122 7.06 10.05 -0.79
CA ALA A 122 7.46 11.23 -0.02
C ALA A 122 8.46 12.15 -0.73
N GLY A 123 8.75 11.90 -2.03
CA GLY A 123 9.63 12.73 -2.86
C GLY A 123 11.11 12.68 -2.48
N VAL A 124 11.58 11.63 -1.82
CA VAL A 124 13.00 11.46 -1.50
C VAL A 124 13.78 11.09 -2.77
N ARG A 125 14.78 11.91 -3.13
CA ARG A 125 15.56 11.81 -4.38
C ARG A 125 17.06 11.54 -4.15
N GLU A 126 17.42 10.94 -3.02
CA GLU A 126 18.81 10.77 -2.58
C GLU A 126 19.67 9.88 -3.50
N THR A 127 19.05 8.92 -4.20
CA THR A 127 19.75 8.06 -5.17
C THR A 127 19.27 8.33 -6.58
N ARG A 128 20.15 8.12 -7.57
CA ARG A 128 19.79 8.23 -8.99
C ARG A 128 18.62 7.33 -9.36
N ALA A 129 18.58 6.12 -8.81
CA ALA A 129 17.53 5.16 -9.10
C ALA A 129 16.17 5.61 -8.55
N LEU A 130 16.12 6.16 -7.32
CA LEU A 130 14.90 6.74 -6.76
C LEU A 130 14.41 7.96 -7.56
N ALA A 131 15.32 8.87 -7.92
CA ALA A 131 14.97 10.02 -8.73
C ALA A 131 14.36 9.59 -10.09
N GLN A 132 14.96 8.60 -10.74
CA GLN A 132 14.45 8.02 -11.99
C GLN A 132 13.07 7.38 -11.82
N THR A 133 12.87 6.58 -10.76
CA THR A 133 11.56 6.02 -10.42
C THR A 133 10.51 7.11 -10.30
N ILE A 134 10.80 8.18 -9.54
CA ILE A 134 9.85 9.28 -9.33
C ILE A 134 9.49 9.93 -10.67
N ASP A 135 10.49 10.23 -11.49
CA ASP A 135 10.28 10.92 -12.78
C ASP A 135 9.51 10.04 -13.78
N GLN A 136 9.84 8.75 -13.86
CA GLN A 136 9.22 7.82 -14.81
C GLN A 136 7.78 7.47 -14.44
N HIS A 137 7.48 7.37 -13.14
CA HIS A 137 6.19 6.89 -12.65
C HIS A 137 5.32 7.99 -12.04
N ASN A 138 5.81 9.24 -12.03
CA ASN A 138 5.17 10.35 -11.33
C ASN A 138 4.87 9.97 -9.85
N TYR A 139 5.85 9.34 -9.20
CA TYR A 139 5.57 8.54 -8.01
C TYR A 139 5.52 9.34 -6.70
N ASP A 140 5.90 10.62 -6.73
CA ASP A 140 5.87 11.56 -5.60
C ASP A 140 4.48 12.13 -5.32
N TYR A 141 3.44 11.33 -5.57
CA TYR A 141 2.05 11.76 -5.46
C TYR A 141 1.70 12.24 -4.04
N GLY A 142 2.43 11.79 -3.00
CA GLY A 142 2.31 12.32 -1.65
C GLY A 142 2.73 13.79 -1.57
N VAL A 143 3.84 14.17 -2.20
CA VAL A 143 4.28 15.57 -2.34
C VAL A 143 3.26 16.39 -3.14
N GLN A 144 2.64 15.79 -4.15
CA GLN A 144 1.60 16.47 -4.92
C GLN A 144 0.34 16.73 -4.09
N PHE A 145 -0.01 15.87 -3.15
CA PHE A 145 -1.13 16.10 -2.23
C PHE A 145 -0.79 17.14 -1.17
N VAL A 146 0.39 17.10 -0.56
CA VAL A 146 0.75 18.08 0.48
C VAL A 146 0.80 19.51 -0.07
N ARG A 147 1.29 19.69 -1.31
CA ARG A 147 1.22 20.99 -2.02
C ARG A 147 -0.20 21.50 -2.29
N ARG A 148 -1.21 20.65 -2.17
CA ARG A 148 -2.64 21.01 -2.30
C ARG A 148 -3.33 21.19 -0.95
N GLY A 149 -2.57 21.27 0.15
CA GLY A 149 -3.10 21.54 1.50
C GLY A 149 -3.55 20.30 2.27
N PHE A 150 -3.18 19.11 1.83
CA PHE A 150 -3.47 17.86 2.57
C PHE A 150 -2.34 17.54 3.53
N ILE A 151 -2.65 17.00 4.71
CA ILE A 151 -1.66 16.25 5.48
C ILE A 151 -1.57 14.83 4.90
N VAL A 152 -0.36 14.36 4.63
CA VAL A 152 -0.15 13.10 3.91
C VAL A 152 0.73 12.16 4.73
N PHE A 153 0.27 10.91 4.91
CA PHE A 153 1.04 9.87 5.58
C PHE A 153 1.52 8.83 4.57
N CYS A 154 2.84 8.68 4.42
CA CYS A 154 3.49 7.74 3.50
C CYS A 154 4.13 6.60 4.30
N PRO A 155 3.43 5.46 4.55
CA PRO A 155 3.94 4.37 5.38
C PRO A 155 4.79 3.37 4.59
N ASP A 156 5.75 2.73 5.28
CA ASP A 156 6.38 1.50 4.80
C ASP A 156 5.48 0.29 5.06
N ALA A 157 5.15 -0.44 3.99
CA ALA A 157 4.51 -1.75 4.09
C ALA A 157 5.48 -2.79 4.72
N ARG A 158 4.93 -3.88 5.25
CA ARG A 158 5.75 -4.97 5.82
C ARG A 158 6.71 -5.52 4.77
N GLY A 159 7.99 -5.68 5.13
CA GLY A 159 9.01 -6.20 4.23
C GLY A 159 9.60 -5.18 3.24
N PHE A 160 9.20 -3.90 3.31
CA PHE A 160 9.67 -2.84 2.41
C PHE A 160 10.31 -1.68 3.15
N GLY A 161 11.13 -0.89 2.44
CA GLY A 161 11.79 0.28 2.98
C GLY A 161 12.63 -0.05 4.21
N GLU A 162 12.40 0.67 5.31
CA GLU A 162 13.11 0.41 6.58
C GLU A 162 12.64 -0.85 7.30
N ARG A 163 11.63 -1.54 6.77
CA ARG A 163 11.02 -2.75 7.35
C ARG A 163 11.42 -4.02 6.61
N GLN A 164 12.52 -3.96 5.85
CA GLN A 164 13.09 -5.13 5.18
C GLN A 164 13.69 -6.11 6.18
N GLU A 165 13.47 -7.39 5.92
CA GLU A 165 14.14 -8.46 6.64
C GLU A 165 15.60 -8.58 6.20
N ALA A 166 16.44 -9.18 7.05
CA ALA A 166 17.88 -9.32 6.81
C ALA A 166 18.22 -9.94 5.44
N ALA A 167 17.38 -10.86 4.95
CA ALA A 167 17.58 -11.54 3.67
C ALA A 167 17.39 -10.63 2.43
N SER A 168 16.82 -9.43 2.61
CA SER A 168 16.47 -8.51 1.52
C SER A 168 17.11 -7.12 1.68
N GLN A 169 17.97 -6.95 2.69
CA GLN A 169 18.63 -5.66 2.94
C GLN A 169 19.55 -5.29 1.78
N GLY A 170 19.44 -4.04 1.33
CA GLY A 170 20.29 -3.44 0.30
C GLY A 170 19.62 -3.30 -1.07
N ASP A 171 18.49 -3.97 -1.30
CA ASP A 171 17.68 -3.78 -2.51
C ASP A 171 16.45 -2.91 -2.19
N LEU A 172 16.60 -1.58 -2.34
CA LEU A 172 15.54 -0.64 -1.99
C LEU A 172 14.46 -0.51 -3.09
N LEU A 173 14.67 -1.08 -4.29
CA LEU A 173 13.77 -0.96 -5.45
C LEU A 173 13.21 -2.32 -5.91
#